data_AF-A0A431TU38-F1
#
_entry.id   AF-A0A431TU38-F1
#
_cell.length_a   1.000
_cell.length_b   1.000
_cell.length_c   1.000
_cell.angle_alpha   90.00
_cell.angle_beta   90.00
_cell.angle_gamma   90.00
#
_symmetry.space_group_name_H-M   'P 1'
#
loop_
_entity.id
_entity.type
_entity.pdbx_description
1 polymer ?
#
loop_
_entity_poly.entity_id
_entity_poly.type
_entity_poly.pdbx_seq_one_letter_code
_entity_poly.pdbx_strand_id
1 'polypeptide(L)'
;ACCRGEQDTGRHKANLATYTQDRRAYEHWSDGDFNQSNRLMGEYHKHAASYLCPNGCGNTAKMTADHIGPISLGFAHRPKFNALCNSCNSTKNNRMSLSDVQQLIQDEQAGEQVVSWHSKPIWDALKGLVESNQDAVKLSRLMATNMQQVLPILAEVYEQTGSEYLTRYLRPEYAFQDHRFTGFHPLEPEKLVTITKPLDSKNKQKNAERYVRISFEELERFTSKTNRRVKSSTSDEVEREVTEVVAAVKAGLNEKADSHLLRALTILAEQAKHSW
;
A
#
# COMPACT_ATOMS: atom_id res chain seq x y z
N ALA A 1 35.27 22.41 6.03
CA ALA A 1 34.38 21.28 6.32
C ALA A 1 34.28 20.43 5.05
N CYS A 2 34.82 19.22 5.07
CA CYS A 2 34.90 18.34 3.90
C CYS A 2 33.52 17.72 3.61
N CYS A 3 33.00 17.92 2.40
CA CYS A 3 31.72 17.38 1.99
C CYS A 3 31.83 15.86 1.87
N ARG A 4 31.20 15.13 2.79
CA ARG A 4 31.14 13.65 2.87
C ARG A 4 30.68 12.93 1.58
N GLY A 5 30.31 13.65 0.52
CA GLY A 5 29.85 13.08 -0.76
C GLY A 5 30.96 12.74 -1.75
N GLU A 6 32.18 13.27 -1.61
CA GLU A 6 33.27 13.04 -2.58
C GLU A 6 34.09 11.77 -2.31
N GLN A 7 34.08 11.26 -1.08
CA GLN A 7 34.88 10.07 -0.68
C GLN A 7 34.05 8.79 -0.49
N ASP A 8 32.72 8.86 -0.56
CA ASP A 8 31.83 7.71 -0.44
C ASP A 8 31.22 7.38 -1.82
N THR A 9 31.92 6.56 -2.59
CA THR A 9 31.49 6.09 -3.93
C THR A 9 30.18 5.29 -3.90
N GLY A 10 29.72 4.87 -2.71
CA GLY A 10 28.43 4.23 -2.50
C GLY A 10 27.26 5.20 -2.32
N ARG A 11 27.52 6.47 -1.96
CA ARG A 11 26.50 7.49 -1.64
C ARG A 11 26.38 8.60 -2.70
N HIS A 12 26.64 8.28 -3.96
CA HIS A 12 26.25 9.18 -5.05
C HIS A 12 24.72 9.41 -5.04
N LYS A 13 24.27 10.64 -5.32
CA LYS A 13 22.86 11.04 -5.31
C LYS A 13 21.95 10.10 -6.14
N ALA A 14 22.48 9.60 -7.25
CA ALA A 14 21.82 8.60 -8.10
C ALA A 14 21.63 7.24 -7.41
N ASN A 15 22.59 6.82 -6.56
CA ASN A 15 22.49 5.61 -5.76
C ASN A 15 21.49 5.80 -4.62
N LEU A 16 21.50 6.96 -3.93
CA LEU A 16 20.53 7.28 -2.86
C LEU A 16 19.08 7.30 -3.35
N ALA A 17 18.83 7.74 -4.58
CA ALA A 17 17.51 7.71 -5.21
C ALA A 17 16.94 6.29 -5.40
N THR A 18 17.78 5.24 -5.37
CA THR A 18 17.33 3.82 -5.42
C THR A 18 16.94 3.24 -4.07
N TYR A 19 17.23 3.96 -2.98
CA TYR A 19 16.86 3.56 -1.62
C TYR A 19 15.50 4.14 -1.19
N THR A 20 14.73 4.70 -2.12
CA THR A 20 13.37 5.12 -1.81
C THR A 20 12.56 3.89 -1.42
N GLN A 21 12.14 3.87 -0.15
CA GLN A 21 11.22 2.89 0.37
C GLN A 21 9.94 3.63 0.70
N ASP A 22 8.86 3.25 0.05
CA ASP A 22 7.54 3.67 0.45
C ASP A 22 7.13 2.91 1.70
N ARG A 23 7.43 3.50 2.86
CA ARG A 23 7.13 2.91 4.18
C ARG A 23 5.63 2.71 4.38
N ARG A 24 4.78 3.41 3.60
CA ARG A 24 3.33 3.26 3.64
C ARG A 24 2.90 1.83 3.36
N ALA A 25 3.62 1.08 2.52
CA ALA A 25 3.31 -0.33 2.27
C ALA A 25 3.38 -1.16 3.56
N TYR A 26 4.23 -0.75 4.51
CA TYR A 26 4.49 -1.47 5.75
C TYR A 26 3.51 -0.97 6.82
N GLU A 27 3.41 0.36 6.94
CA GLU A 27 2.55 1.05 7.91
C GLU A 27 1.05 0.76 7.68
N HIS A 28 0.65 0.59 6.41
CA HIS A 28 -0.73 0.26 6.03
C HIS A 28 -0.96 -1.23 5.76
N TRP A 29 -0.01 -2.12 6.13
CA TRP A 29 -0.21 -3.58 6.01
C TRP A 29 -0.60 -4.04 4.61
N SER A 30 -0.06 -3.37 3.60
CA SER A 30 -0.51 -3.51 2.22
C SER A 30 0.15 -4.68 1.52
N ASP A 31 -0.63 -5.36 0.68
CA ASP A 31 -0.15 -6.40 -0.21
C ASP A 31 0.70 -5.83 -1.36
N GLY A 32 1.19 -6.72 -2.22
CA GLY A 32 1.98 -6.39 -3.40
C GLY A 32 3.48 -6.52 -3.15
N ASP A 33 4.23 -6.65 -4.25
CA ASP A 33 5.69 -6.72 -4.20
C ASP A 33 6.28 -5.34 -3.91
N PHE A 34 6.35 -4.98 -2.63
CA PHE A 34 6.90 -3.71 -2.19
C PHE A 34 8.34 -3.50 -2.68
N ASN A 35 9.11 -4.57 -2.88
CA ASN A 35 10.50 -4.48 -3.28
C ASN A 35 10.60 -4.14 -4.76
N GLN A 36 9.83 -4.80 -5.63
CA GLN A 36 9.74 -4.46 -7.05
C GLN A 36 9.20 -3.03 -7.26
N SER A 37 8.14 -2.66 -6.56
CA SER A 37 7.51 -1.34 -6.68
C SER A 37 8.45 -0.22 -6.26
N ASN A 38 9.14 -0.38 -5.13
CA ASN A 38 10.18 0.56 -4.68
C ASN A 38 11.31 0.70 -5.70
N ARG A 39 11.74 -0.41 -6.32
CA ARG A 39 12.77 -0.39 -7.36
C ARG A 39 12.30 0.36 -8.60
N LEU A 40 11.05 0.15 -9.03
CA LEU A 40 10.48 0.84 -10.19
C LEU A 40 10.32 2.34 -9.93
N MET A 41 9.88 2.75 -8.74
CA MET A 41 9.88 4.17 -8.35
C MET A 41 11.30 4.78 -8.44
N GLY A 42 12.32 3.99 -8.09
CA GLY A 42 13.72 4.39 -8.26
C GLY A 42 14.10 4.70 -9.72
N GLU A 43 13.51 4.02 -10.69
CA GLU A 43 13.71 4.33 -12.12
C GLU A 43 13.06 5.66 -12.51
N TYR A 44 11.85 5.96 -12.03
CA TYR A 44 11.25 7.29 -12.19
C TYR A 44 12.16 8.40 -11.63
N HIS A 45 12.76 8.20 -10.46
CA HIS A 45 13.65 9.20 -9.85
C HIS A 45 14.96 9.42 -10.62
N LYS A 46 15.53 8.36 -11.21
CA LYS A 46 16.74 8.46 -12.03
C LYS A 46 16.48 9.10 -13.39
N HIS A 47 15.27 8.93 -13.92
CA HIS A 47 14.93 9.37 -15.26
C HIS A 47 15.04 10.89 -15.38
N ALA A 48 16.05 11.35 -16.12
CA ALA A 48 16.41 12.76 -16.14
C ALA A 48 15.58 13.60 -17.13
N ALA A 49 14.96 12.97 -18.12
CA ALA A 49 14.22 13.67 -19.17
C ALA A 49 12.91 14.28 -18.62
N SER A 50 12.55 15.44 -19.20
CA SER A 50 11.29 16.11 -18.94
C SER A 50 10.31 15.86 -20.07
N TYR A 51 9.02 15.76 -19.72
CA TYR A 51 7.93 15.52 -20.65
C TYR A 51 6.78 16.46 -20.33
N LEU A 52 5.95 16.73 -21.33
CA LEU A 52 4.64 17.33 -21.10
C LEU A 52 3.83 16.39 -20.20
N CYS A 53 3.33 16.90 -19.08
CA CYS A 53 2.58 16.10 -18.12
C CYS A 53 1.30 15.55 -18.76
N PRO A 54 1.05 14.22 -18.70
CA PRO A 54 -0.10 13.61 -19.36
C PRO A 54 -1.44 13.98 -18.70
N ASN A 55 -1.42 14.55 -17.49
CA ASN A 55 -2.62 15.07 -16.81
C ASN A 55 -3.12 16.41 -17.39
N GLY A 56 -2.59 16.87 -18.52
CA GLY A 56 -3.09 18.06 -19.22
C GLY A 56 -2.82 19.39 -18.50
N CYS A 57 -1.95 19.43 -17.49
CA CYS A 57 -1.68 20.65 -16.72
C CYS A 57 -0.78 21.67 -17.43
N GLY A 58 -0.28 21.37 -18.63
CA GLY A 58 0.60 22.22 -19.42
C GLY A 58 2.07 22.25 -18.96
N ASN A 59 2.43 21.60 -17.84
CA ASN A 59 3.80 21.59 -17.34
C ASN A 59 4.68 20.59 -18.09
N THR A 60 5.86 21.03 -18.53
CA THR A 60 6.95 20.15 -18.97
C THR A 60 7.93 19.95 -17.82
N ALA A 61 7.98 18.74 -17.27
CA ALA A 61 8.80 18.42 -16.10
C ALA A 61 9.21 16.94 -16.08
N LYS A 62 10.10 16.56 -15.16
CA LYS A 62 10.34 15.15 -14.87
C LYS A 62 9.06 14.49 -14.35
N MET A 63 8.81 13.27 -14.81
CA MET A 63 7.69 12.47 -14.35
C MET A 63 8.06 11.73 -13.06
N THR A 64 7.10 11.61 -12.16
CA THR A 64 7.18 10.85 -10.91
C THR A 64 6.18 9.70 -10.95
N ALA A 65 6.45 8.68 -10.14
CA ALA A 65 5.58 7.52 -9.97
C ALA A 65 4.34 7.92 -9.13
N ASP A 66 3.18 7.97 -9.77
CA ASP A 66 1.89 8.18 -9.12
C ASP A 66 1.20 6.84 -8.86
N HIS A 67 0.70 6.66 -7.64
CA HIS A 67 -0.02 5.45 -7.27
C HIS A 67 -1.46 5.56 -7.79
N ILE A 68 -1.83 4.69 -8.74
CA ILE A 68 -3.18 4.64 -9.34
C ILE A 68 -4.22 4.35 -8.26
N GLY A 69 -3.95 3.36 -7.41
CA GLY A 69 -4.60 3.13 -6.13
C GLY A 69 -3.63 3.47 -5.00
N PRO A 70 -3.83 4.58 -4.26
CA PRO A 70 -2.91 4.96 -3.19
C PRO A 70 -2.88 3.94 -2.05
N ILE A 71 -1.68 3.59 -1.59
CA ILE A 71 -1.44 2.62 -0.50
C ILE A 71 -2.21 3.01 0.77
N SER A 72 -2.28 4.32 1.07
CA SER A 72 -2.99 4.82 2.25
C SER A 72 -4.52 4.65 2.21
N LEU A 73 -5.07 4.23 1.07
CA LEU A 73 -6.47 3.81 0.92
C LEU A 73 -6.64 2.28 1.00
N GLY A 74 -5.56 1.54 1.19
CA GLY A 74 -5.54 0.08 1.28
C GLY A 74 -5.34 -0.66 -0.05
N PHE A 75 -4.91 0.04 -1.10
CA PHE A 75 -4.48 -0.60 -2.33
C PHE A 75 -3.12 -1.28 -2.18
N ALA A 76 -2.87 -2.31 -3.00
CA ALA A 76 -1.62 -3.04 -3.00
C ALA A 76 -0.48 -2.16 -3.56
N HIS A 77 0.72 -2.28 -3.00
CA HIS A 77 1.92 -1.62 -3.51
C HIS A 77 2.49 -2.41 -4.70
N ARG A 78 1.84 -2.26 -5.85
CA ARG A 78 2.16 -2.95 -7.11
C ARG A 78 3.09 -2.12 -8.01
N PRO A 79 3.91 -2.76 -8.87
CA PRO A 79 4.90 -2.09 -9.72
C PRO A 79 4.24 -1.51 -10.98
N LYS A 80 3.16 -0.73 -10.81
CA LYS A 80 2.39 -0.13 -11.89
C LYS A 80 1.89 1.24 -11.45
N PHE A 81 2.45 2.27 -12.09
CA PHE A 81 2.27 3.67 -11.72
C PHE A 81 1.78 4.47 -12.93
N ASN A 82 1.01 5.53 -12.65
CA ASN A 82 0.81 6.58 -13.63
C ASN A 82 1.99 7.56 -13.58
N ALA A 83 2.36 8.11 -14.73
CA ALA A 83 3.41 9.14 -14.78
C ALA A 83 2.78 10.52 -14.65
N LEU A 84 3.14 11.25 -13.61
CA LEU A 84 2.68 12.63 -13.39
C LEU A 84 3.85 13.54 -13.11
N CYS A 85 3.75 14.83 -13.45
CA CYS A 85 4.69 15.79 -12.90
C CYS A 85 4.51 15.92 -11.38
N ASN A 86 5.57 16.32 -10.67
CA ASN A 86 5.57 16.38 -9.21
C ASN A 86 4.42 17.23 -8.62
N SER A 87 4.08 18.35 -9.26
CA SER A 87 2.97 19.21 -8.81
C SER A 87 1.63 18.49 -8.93
N CYS A 88 1.34 17.84 -10.06
CA CYS A 88 0.10 17.07 -10.23
C CYS A 88 0.01 15.89 -9.28
N ASN A 89 1.09 15.12 -9.10
CA ASN A 89 1.14 14.00 -8.16
C ASN A 89 0.86 14.49 -6.72
N SER A 90 1.55 15.57 -6.30
CA SER A 90 1.34 16.17 -4.98
C SER A 90 -0.09 16.70 -4.78
N THR A 91 -0.68 17.34 -5.81
CA THR A 91 -2.07 17.82 -5.74
C THR A 91 -3.07 16.67 -5.69
N LYS A 92 -2.88 15.60 -6.47
CA LYS A 92 -3.72 14.39 -6.43
C LYS A 92 -3.71 13.79 -5.01
N ASN A 93 -2.52 13.73 -4.39
CA ASN A 93 -2.31 13.17 -3.06
C ASN A 93 -2.80 11.71 -3.01
N ASN A 94 -3.78 11.40 -2.16
CA ASN A 94 -4.37 10.07 -2.05
C ASN A 94 -5.75 9.97 -2.71
N ARG A 95 -6.11 10.89 -3.62
CA ARG A 95 -7.42 10.87 -4.29
C ARG A 95 -7.32 10.16 -5.64
N MET A 96 -8.25 9.26 -5.91
CA MET A 96 -8.41 8.64 -7.22
C MET A 96 -9.29 9.51 -8.12
N SER A 97 -8.96 9.52 -9.42
CA SER A 97 -9.84 9.98 -10.49
C SER A 97 -10.71 8.82 -11.00
N LEU A 98 -11.73 9.13 -11.82
CA LEU A 98 -12.53 8.12 -12.51
C LEU A 98 -11.65 7.20 -13.38
N SER A 99 -10.65 7.77 -14.07
CA SER A 99 -9.71 7.01 -14.89
C SER A 99 -8.87 6.05 -14.07
N ASP A 100 -8.47 6.45 -12.85
CA ASP A 100 -7.71 5.56 -11.96
C ASP A 100 -8.59 4.36 -11.54
N VAL A 101 -9.84 4.62 -11.14
CA VAL A 101 -10.79 3.56 -10.75
C VAL A 101 -11.05 2.60 -11.90
N GLN A 102 -11.29 3.11 -13.11
CA GLN A 102 -11.50 2.29 -14.31
C GLN A 102 -10.29 1.41 -14.61
N GLN A 103 -9.07 1.96 -14.50
CA GLN A 103 -7.84 1.21 -14.70
C GLN A 103 -7.67 0.12 -13.64
N LEU A 104 -7.94 0.41 -12.36
CA LEU A 104 -7.90 -0.59 -11.28
C LEU A 104 -8.90 -1.73 -11.51
N ILE A 105 -10.11 -1.42 -11.98
CA ILE A 105 -11.11 -2.46 -12.32
C ILE A 105 -10.62 -3.33 -13.48
N GLN A 106 -10.09 -2.73 -14.54
CA GLN A 106 -9.57 -3.47 -15.70
C GLN A 106 -8.41 -4.39 -15.29
N ASP A 107 -7.51 -3.89 -14.47
CA ASP A 107 -6.37 -4.66 -13.99
C ASP A 107 -6.79 -5.83 -13.09
N GLU A 108 -7.78 -5.61 -12.21
CA GLU A 108 -8.36 -6.69 -11.41
C GLU A 108 -9.06 -7.74 -12.29
N GLN A 109 -9.77 -7.33 -13.33
CA GLN A 109 -10.38 -8.25 -14.31
C GLN A 109 -9.33 -9.04 -15.10
N ALA A 110 -8.15 -8.47 -15.32
CA ALA A 110 -7.00 -9.16 -15.91
C ALA A 110 -6.30 -10.12 -14.92
N GLY A 111 -6.77 -10.21 -13.68
CA GLY A 111 -6.23 -11.08 -12.64
C GLY A 111 -5.14 -10.44 -11.79
N GLU A 112 -4.89 -9.14 -11.91
CA GLU A 112 -3.95 -8.44 -11.03
C GLU A 112 -4.55 -8.22 -9.64
N GLN A 113 -3.73 -8.38 -8.59
CA GLN A 113 -4.12 -7.95 -7.25
C GLN A 113 -3.96 -6.43 -7.12
N VAL A 114 -5.08 -5.70 -7.21
CA VAL A 114 -5.07 -4.23 -7.10
C VAL A 114 -5.24 -3.72 -5.68
N VAL A 115 -5.98 -4.45 -4.84
CA VAL A 115 -6.33 -4.08 -3.47
C VAL A 115 -5.79 -5.10 -2.47
N SER A 116 -5.35 -4.63 -1.31
CA SER A 116 -4.89 -5.49 -0.22
C SER A 116 -6.05 -6.25 0.41
N TRP A 117 -5.81 -7.45 0.93
CA TRP A 117 -6.82 -8.34 1.49
C TRP A 117 -7.77 -7.64 2.48
N HIS A 118 -7.24 -6.74 3.31
CA HIS A 118 -8.00 -6.06 4.37
C HIS A 118 -8.96 -4.98 3.84
N SER A 119 -8.72 -4.47 2.62
CA SER A 119 -9.55 -3.46 1.97
C SER A 119 -10.32 -4.00 0.76
N LYS A 120 -10.15 -5.28 0.43
CA LYS A 120 -10.89 -5.92 -0.65
C LYS A 120 -12.41 -5.86 -0.45
N PRO A 121 -12.98 -6.11 0.75
CA PRO A 121 -14.43 -6.02 0.93
C PRO A 121 -15.02 -4.67 0.56
N ILE A 122 -14.41 -3.55 0.99
CA ILE A 122 -14.90 -2.21 0.66
C ILE A 122 -14.72 -1.86 -0.83
N TRP A 123 -13.60 -2.27 -1.43
CA TRP A 123 -13.39 -2.09 -2.87
C TRP A 123 -14.45 -2.83 -3.68
N ASP A 124 -14.69 -4.11 -3.38
CA ASP A 124 -15.67 -4.92 -4.08
C ASP A 124 -17.10 -4.39 -3.91
N ALA A 125 -17.43 -3.86 -2.74
CA ALA A 125 -18.74 -3.28 -2.45
C ALA A 125 -19.03 -1.98 -3.21
N LEU A 126 -18.00 -1.16 -3.50
CA LEU A 126 -18.17 0.22 -3.98
C LEU A 126 -17.64 0.49 -5.38
N LYS A 127 -16.66 -0.27 -5.90
CA LYS A 127 -16.00 0.03 -7.19
C LYS A 127 -16.97 0.14 -8.37
N GLY A 128 -18.04 -0.66 -8.35
CA GLY A 128 -19.07 -0.68 -9.40
C GLY A 128 -20.05 0.49 -9.35
N LEU A 129 -19.99 1.34 -8.31
CA LEU A 129 -20.87 2.49 -8.13
C LEU A 129 -20.24 3.81 -8.62
N VAL A 130 -18.99 3.76 -9.11
CA VAL A 130 -18.24 4.95 -9.51
C VAL A 130 -18.55 5.30 -10.96
N GLU A 131 -19.30 6.38 -11.17
CA GLU A 131 -19.67 6.86 -12.51
C GLU A 131 -18.98 8.19 -12.88
N SER A 132 -18.45 8.91 -11.89
CA SER A 132 -17.85 10.22 -12.07
C SER A 132 -16.56 10.43 -11.25
N ASN A 133 -15.83 11.52 -11.53
CA ASN A 133 -14.71 11.95 -10.69
C ASN A 133 -15.15 12.31 -9.26
N GLN A 134 -16.39 12.77 -9.06
CA GLN A 134 -16.91 13.06 -7.73
C GLN A 134 -17.08 11.77 -6.93
N ASP A 135 -17.57 10.72 -7.58
CA ASP A 135 -17.70 9.38 -6.99
C ASP A 135 -16.32 8.78 -6.68
N ALA A 136 -15.35 8.94 -7.57
CA ALA A 136 -13.98 8.46 -7.32
C ALA A 136 -13.35 9.15 -6.08
N VAL A 137 -13.62 10.45 -5.90
CA VAL A 137 -13.21 11.18 -4.68
C VAL A 137 -13.99 10.70 -3.45
N LYS A 138 -15.29 10.41 -3.59
CA LYS A 138 -16.12 9.85 -2.51
C LYS A 138 -15.60 8.47 -2.08
N LEU A 139 -15.33 7.57 -3.04
CA LEU A 139 -14.69 6.28 -2.81
C LEU A 139 -13.36 6.43 -2.09
N SER A 140 -12.51 7.36 -2.54
CA SER A 140 -11.22 7.63 -1.90
C SER A 140 -11.38 7.97 -0.41
N ARG A 141 -12.40 8.76 -0.05
CA ARG A 141 -12.67 9.11 1.36
C ARG A 141 -13.15 7.90 2.15
N LEU A 142 -14.08 7.12 1.62
CA LEU A 142 -14.61 5.94 2.30
C LEU A 142 -13.54 4.88 2.51
N MET A 143 -12.66 4.65 1.53
CA MET A 143 -11.52 3.76 1.68
C MET A 143 -10.50 4.26 2.71
N ALA A 144 -10.27 5.58 2.79
CA ALA A 144 -9.43 6.16 3.84
C ALA A 144 -10.03 5.94 5.23
N THR A 145 -11.34 6.14 5.39
CA THR A 145 -12.05 5.85 6.65
C THR A 145 -11.97 4.37 7.00
N ASN A 146 -12.16 3.47 6.03
CA ASN A 146 -11.99 2.04 6.23
C ASN A 146 -10.59 1.71 6.76
N MET A 147 -9.53 2.27 6.17
CA MET A 147 -8.16 2.08 6.68
C MET A 147 -7.97 2.57 8.13
N GLN A 148 -8.65 3.65 8.50
CA GLN A 148 -8.62 4.15 9.88
C GLN A 148 -9.34 3.23 10.88
N GLN A 149 -10.22 2.34 10.40
CA GLN A 149 -10.92 1.32 11.21
C GLN A 149 -10.19 -0.03 11.19
N VAL A 150 -9.60 -0.41 10.05
CA VAL A 150 -8.82 -1.66 9.88
C VAL A 150 -7.60 -1.69 10.78
N LEU A 151 -6.76 -0.65 10.79
CA LEU A 151 -5.51 -0.65 11.56
C LEU A 151 -5.74 -0.83 13.08
N PRO A 152 -6.72 -0.18 13.72
CA PRO A 152 -7.10 -0.48 15.09
C PRO A 152 -7.55 -1.92 15.34
N ILE A 153 -8.28 -2.54 14.40
CA ILE A 153 -8.67 -3.95 14.53
C ILE A 153 -7.42 -4.84 14.55
N LEU A 154 -6.49 -4.61 13.63
CA LEU A 154 -5.21 -5.36 13.63
C LEU A 154 -4.40 -5.09 14.90
N ALA A 155 -4.41 -3.86 15.40
CA ALA A 155 -3.71 -3.49 16.61
C ALA A 155 -4.28 -4.18 17.86
N GLU A 156 -5.61 -4.28 17.98
CA GLU A 156 -6.27 -5.00 19.07
C GLU A 156 -5.98 -6.51 19.02
N VAL A 157 -6.00 -7.11 17.82
CA VAL A 157 -5.61 -8.52 17.65
C VAL A 157 -4.14 -8.71 18.08
N TYR A 158 -3.24 -7.87 17.58
CA TYR A 158 -1.82 -7.91 17.94
C TYR A 158 -1.59 -7.79 19.45
N GLU A 159 -2.23 -6.82 20.11
CA GLU A 159 -2.12 -6.60 21.55
C GLU A 159 -2.54 -7.83 22.36
N GLN A 160 -3.58 -8.54 21.91
CA GLN A 160 -4.15 -9.66 22.63
C GLN A 160 -3.54 -11.03 22.28
N THR A 161 -2.89 -11.17 21.13
CA THR A 161 -2.40 -12.46 20.62
C THR A 161 -0.90 -12.49 20.31
N GLY A 162 -0.21 -11.35 20.34
CA GLY A 162 1.15 -11.23 19.83
C GLY A 162 1.23 -11.25 18.30
N SER A 163 2.45 -11.33 17.77
CA SER A 163 2.74 -11.13 16.34
C SER A 163 2.54 -12.37 15.46
N GLU A 164 2.52 -13.57 16.03
CA GLU A 164 2.59 -14.83 15.27
C GLU A 164 1.46 -14.96 14.25
N TYR A 165 0.21 -14.75 14.67
CA TYR A 165 -0.95 -14.84 13.79
C TYR A 165 -0.92 -13.83 12.65
N LEU A 166 -0.61 -12.56 12.95
CA LEU A 166 -0.64 -11.47 11.97
C LEU A 166 0.55 -11.49 11.01
N THR A 167 1.70 -12.04 11.43
CA THR A 167 2.88 -12.14 10.56
C THR A 167 2.60 -12.94 9.28
N ARG A 168 1.61 -13.85 9.29
CA ARG A 168 1.16 -14.61 8.12
C ARG A 168 0.60 -13.73 6.98
N TYR A 169 0.16 -12.51 7.30
CA TYR A 169 -0.34 -11.54 6.32
C TYR A 169 0.77 -10.66 5.74
N LEU A 170 1.96 -10.69 6.32
CA LEU A 170 3.12 -9.98 5.80
C LEU A 170 3.83 -10.85 4.78
N ARG A 171 4.42 -10.22 3.76
CA ARG A 171 5.15 -10.91 2.69
C ARG A 171 6.65 -10.53 2.67
N PRO A 172 7.41 -10.78 3.77
CA PRO A 172 8.82 -10.39 3.87
C PRO A 172 9.71 -11.05 2.81
N GLU A 173 9.27 -12.16 2.20
CA GLU A 173 9.99 -12.87 1.15
C GLU A 173 10.27 -12.00 -0.09
N TYR A 174 9.45 -10.98 -0.37
CA TYR A 174 9.72 -10.04 -1.46
C TYR A 174 11.05 -9.29 -1.28
N ALA A 175 11.54 -9.15 -0.05
CA ALA A 175 12.86 -8.57 0.19
C ALA A 175 14.01 -9.38 -0.44
N PHE A 176 13.83 -10.69 -0.64
CA PHE A 176 14.85 -11.62 -1.14
C PHE A 176 14.88 -11.73 -2.66
N GLN A 177 14.29 -10.76 -3.36
CA GLN A 177 14.35 -10.65 -4.81
C GLN A 177 15.17 -9.42 -5.23
N ASP A 178 15.95 -9.53 -6.30
CA ASP A 178 16.55 -8.41 -7.01
C ASP A 178 15.75 -8.18 -8.30
N HIS A 179 15.19 -6.98 -8.44
CA HIS A 179 14.49 -6.56 -9.64
C HIS A 179 15.33 -5.54 -10.39
N ARG A 180 15.43 -5.75 -11.69
CA ARG A 180 16.05 -4.82 -12.63
C ARG A 180 15.07 -4.53 -13.75
N PHE A 181 15.13 -3.32 -14.27
CA PHE A 181 14.26 -2.86 -15.33
C PHE A 181 15.10 -2.50 -16.55
N THR A 182 14.68 -2.97 -17.72
CA THR A 182 15.22 -2.51 -19.00
C THR A 182 14.09 -1.90 -19.83
N GLY A 183 14.43 -0.96 -20.72
CA GLY A 183 13.42 -0.28 -21.52
C GLY A 183 12.50 0.66 -20.73
N PHE A 184 12.89 1.09 -19.52
CA PHE A 184 12.10 2.02 -18.73
C PHE A 184 11.90 3.35 -19.47
N HIS A 185 10.64 3.72 -19.66
CA HIS A 185 10.23 5.04 -20.10
C HIS A 185 8.94 5.42 -19.37
N PRO A 186 8.87 6.59 -18.72
CA PRO A 186 7.76 6.91 -17.81
C PRO A 186 6.40 6.98 -18.51
N LEU A 187 6.37 7.31 -19.81
CA LEU A 187 5.12 7.43 -20.59
C LEU A 187 4.86 6.22 -21.51
N GLU A 188 5.73 5.20 -21.50
CA GLU A 188 5.62 4.02 -22.37
C GLU A 188 5.81 2.75 -21.51
N PRO A 189 4.90 2.49 -20.55
CA PRO A 189 5.02 1.37 -19.61
C PRO A 189 5.07 0.00 -20.30
N GLU A 190 4.53 -0.13 -21.52
CA GLU A 190 4.56 -1.33 -22.34
C GLU A 190 5.98 -1.73 -22.80
N LYS A 191 6.94 -0.80 -22.79
CA LYS A 191 8.35 -1.09 -23.11
C LYS A 191 9.14 -1.64 -21.92
N LEU A 192 8.57 -1.55 -20.72
CA LEU A 192 9.22 -1.97 -19.49
C LEU A 192 9.35 -3.49 -19.45
N VAL A 193 10.58 -3.98 -19.31
CA VAL A 193 10.86 -5.39 -19.06
C VAL A 193 11.43 -5.53 -17.65
N THR A 194 10.79 -6.37 -16.83
CA THR A 194 11.29 -6.72 -15.49
C THR A 194 12.14 -7.98 -15.56
N ILE A 195 13.34 -7.90 -15.01
CA ILE A 195 14.22 -9.04 -14.77
C ILE A 195 14.29 -9.27 -13.25
N THR A 196 13.77 -10.40 -12.78
CA THR A 196 13.78 -10.77 -11.36
C THR A 196 14.75 -11.93 -11.12
N LYS A 197 15.56 -11.83 -10.07
CA LYS A 197 16.45 -12.92 -9.61
C LYS A 197 16.37 -13.07 -8.09
N PRO A 198 16.40 -14.29 -7.54
CA PRO A 198 16.58 -14.49 -6.10
C PRO A 198 17.91 -13.88 -5.64
N LEU A 199 17.90 -13.21 -4.50
CA LEU A 199 19.08 -12.64 -3.86
C LEU A 199 18.92 -12.66 -2.34
N ASP A 200 19.67 -13.56 -1.70
CA ASP A 200 19.80 -13.58 -0.25
C ASP A 200 21.14 -12.94 0.16
N SER A 201 21.06 -11.88 0.96
CA SER A 201 22.21 -11.18 1.50
C SER A 201 21.86 -10.59 2.85
N LYS A 202 22.87 -10.27 3.68
CA LYS A 202 22.65 -9.60 4.97
C LYS A 202 21.83 -8.32 4.85
N ASN A 203 21.95 -7.59 3.74
CA ASN A 203 21.14 -6.39 3.51
C ASN A 203 19.68 -6.72 3.21
N LYS A 204 19.39 -7.81 2.48
CA LYS A 204 18.01 -8.25 2.22
C LYS A 204 17.35 -8.80 3.47
N GLN A 205 18.06 -9.59 4.27
CA GLN A 205 17.60 -10.07 5.57
C GLN A 205 17.22 -8.90 6.50
N LYS A 206 18.11 -7.91 6.65
CA LYS A 206 17.82 -6.69 7.42
C LYS A 206 16.62 -5.91 6.87
N ASN A 207 16.40 -5.92 5.56
CA ASN A 207 15.24 -5.25 4.97
C ASN A 207 13.93 -5.99 5.27
N ALA A 208 13.94 -7.33 5.23
CA ALA A 208 12.82 -8.17 5.63
C ALA A 208 12.47 -7.96 7.12
N GLU A 209 13.47 -8.02 8.00
CA GLU A 209 13.31 -7.74 9.43
C GLU A 209 12.76 -6.33 9.68
N ARG A 210 13.28 -5.34 8.96
CA ARG A 210 12.80 -3.95 9.04
C ARG A 210 11.35 -3.81 8.57
N TYR A 211 10.96 -4.50 7.52
CA TYR A 211 9.58 -4.53 7.02
C TYR A 211 8.63 -5.04 8.10
N VAL A 212 8.93 -6.20 8.69
CA VAL A 212 8.13 -6.79 9.77
C VAL A 212 8.07 -5.86 10.98
N ARG A 213 9.23 -5.39 11.44
CA ARG A 213 9.31 -4.49 12.61
C ARG A 213 8.48 -3.21 12.43
N ILE A 214 8.60 -2.53 11.29
CA ILE A 214 7.85 -1.28 11.04
C ILE A 214 6.34 -1.54 11.02
N SER A 215 5.91 -2.67 10.44
CA SER A 215 4.49 -3.02 10.36
C SER A 215 3.87 -3.15 11.76
N PHE A 216 4.57 -3.82 12.69
CA PHE A 216 4.12 -3.95 14.09
C PHE A 216 4.32 -2.69 14.93
N GLU A 217 5.42 -1.94 14.75
CA GLU A 217 5.62 -0.62 15.38
C GLU A 217 4.47 0.34 15.06
N GLU A 218 3.90 0.26 13.85
CA GLU A 218 2.74 1.08 13.49
C GLU A 218 1.48 0.64 14.25
N LEU A 219 1.24 -0.65 14.43
CA LEU A 219 0.11 -1.14 15.25
C LEU A 219 0.23 -0.69 16.72
N GLU A 220 1.44 -0.74 17.30
CA GLU A 220 1.69 -0.27 18.68
C GLU A 220 1.37 1.21 18.87
N ARG A 221 1.47 2.02 17.81
CA ARG A 221 1.08 3.44 17.88
C ARG A 221 -0.43 3.63 18.01
N PHE A 222 -1.23 2.68 17.54
CA PHE A 222 -2.69 2.71 17.70
C PHE A 222 -3.13 2.29 19.10
N THR A 223 -2.39 1.41 19.78
CA THR A 223 -2.68 0.97 21.15
C THR A 223 -2.16 1.98 22.20
N SER A 224 -0.95 2.52 22.00
CA SER A 224 -0.30 3.46 22.93
C SER A 224 -0.93 4.85 22.96
N LYS A 225 -1.46 5.33 21.83
CA LYS A 225 -2.33 6.49 21.81
C LYS A 225 -3.66 6.03 22.37
N THR A 226 -4.09 6.58 23.50
CA THR A 226 -5.41 6.35 24.12
C THR A 226 -6.52 6.93 23.21
N ASN A 227 -6.65 6.40 22.00
CA ASN A 227 -7.54 6.89 20.95
C ASN A 227 -8.94 6.31 21.18
N ARG A 228 -9.54 6.67 22.33
CA ARG A 228 -10.94 6.33 22.67
C ARG A 228 -11.93 6.72 21.56
N ARG A 229 -11.58 7.66 20.68
CA ARG A 229 -12.40 8.08 19.53
C ARG A 229 -12.50 7.06 18.40
N VAL A 230 -11.54 6.14 18.25
CA VAL A 230 -11.60 5.14 17.17
C VAL A 230 -12.31 3.87 17.66
N LYS A 231 -12.13 3.50 18.94
CA LYS A 231 -12.99 2.50 19.60
C LYS A 231 -14.48 2.88 19.54
N SER A 232 -14.81 4.18 19.50
CA SER A 232 -16.21 4.62 19.36
C SER A 232 -16.77 4.61 17.93
N SER A 233 -16.03 4.14 16.92
CA SER A 233 -16.46 4.14 15.51
C SER A 233 -16.72 2.75 14.91
N THR A 234 -16.48 1.69 15.68
CA THR A 234 -16.81 0.31 15.27
C THR A 234 -18.11 -0.11 15.94
N SER A 235 -18.98 -0.82 15.20
CA SER A 235 -20.23 -1.35 15.76
C SER A 235 -19.97 -2.56 16.68
N ASP A 236 -20.89 -2.83 17.60
CA ASP A 236 -20.88 -4.03 18.46
C ASP A 236 -20.67 -5.34 17.68
N GLU A 237 -21.19 -5.42 16.45
CA GLU A 237 -20.98 -6.60 15.58
C GLU A 237 -19.52 -6.79 15.18
N VAL A 238 -18.79 -5.71 14.89
CA VAL A 238 -17.36 -5.75 14.55
C VAL A 238 -16.57 -6.16 15.78
N GLU A 239 -16.88 -5.58 16.95
CA GLU A 239 -16.20 -5.91 18.21
C GLU A 239 -16.39 -7.38 18.60
N ARG A 240 -17.58 -7.93 18.36
CA ARG A 240 -17.86 -9.36 18.53
C ARG A 240 -17.00 -10.22 17.60
N GLU A 241 -16.93 -9.89 16.32
CA GLU A 241 -16.08 -10.64 15.38
C GLU A 241 -14.60 -10.56 15.79
N VAL A 242 -14.09 -9.40 16.23
CA VAL A 242 -12.71 -9.26 16.72
C VAL A 242 -12.46 -10.11 17.97
N THR A 243 -13.43 -10.17 18.88
CA THR A 243 -13.35 -11.05 20.06
C THR A 243 -13.20 -12.52 19.65
N GLU A 244 -13.96 -12.95 18.64
CA GLU A 244 -13.87 -14.31 18.11
C GLU A 244 -12.56 -14.57 17.35
N VAL A 245 -11.99 -13.56 16.67
CA VAL A 245 -10.61 -13.65 16.11
C VAL A 245 -9.64 -13.99 17.23
N VAL A 246 -9.63 -13.19 18.30
CA VAL A 246 -8.70 -13.38 19.43
C VAL A 246 -8.88 -14.77 20.07
N ALA A 247 -10.13 -15.19 20.30
CA ALA A 247 -10.43 -16.49 20.88
C ALA A 247 -9.93 -17.63 19.98
N ALA A 248 -10.15 -17.55 18.67
CA ALA A 248 -9.70 -18.53 17.71
C ALA A 248 -8.17 -18.60 17.62
N VAL A 249 -7.47 -17.46 17.62
CA VAL A 249 -5.99 -17.42 17.63
C VAL A 249 -5.43 -18.06 18.88
N LYS A 250 -5.97 -17.74 20.06
CA LYS A 250 -5.55 -18.34 21.35
C LYS A 250 -5.80 -19.85 21.41
N ALA A 251 -6.77 -20.35 20.64
CA ALA A 251 -7.05 -21.77 20.48
C ALA A 251 -6.23 -22.45 19.37
N GLY A 252 -5.35 -21.72 18.66
CA GLY A 252 -4.58 -22.23 17.52
C GLY A 252 -5.41 -22.45 16.25
N LEU A 253 -6.64 -21.92 16.18
CA LEU A 253 -7.59 -22.11 15.08
C LEU A 253 -7.48 -20.97 14.05
N ASN A 254 -6.33 -20.89 13.38
CA ASN A 254 -6.00 -19.77 12.49
C ASN A 254 -7.00 -19.58 11.33
N GLU A 255 -7.51 -20.63 10.70
CA GLU A 255 -8.51 -20.51 9.62
C GLU A 255 -9.85 -19.95 10.11
N LYS A 256 -10.23 -20.31 11.35
CA LYS A 256 -11.42 -19.76 11.99
C LYS A 256 -11.21 -18.28 12.30
N ALA A 257 -10.03 -17.90 12.79
CA ALA A 257 -9.66 -16.52 13.02
C ALA A 257 -9.68 -15.70 11.72
N ASP A 258 -9.15 -16.24 10.62
CA ASP A 258 -9.17 -15.60 9.30
C ASP A 258 -10.62 -15.33 8.84
N SER A 259 -11.53 -16.28 9.09
CA SER A 259 -12.95 -16.13 8.77
C SER A 259 -13.65 -15.04 9.59
N HIS A 260 -13.37 -14.95 10.89
CA HIS A 260 -13.93 -13.88 11.73
C HIS A 260 -13.34 -12.51 11.35
N LEU A 261 -12.05 -12.45 11.03
CA LEU A 261 -11.42 -11.21 10.61
C LEU A 261 -12.03 -10.71 9.30
N LEU A 262 -12.23 -11.60 8.31
CA LEU A 262 -12.91 -11.24 7.07
C LEU A 262 -14.36 -10.77 7.30
N ARG A 263 -15.10 -11.39 8.23
CA ARG A 263 -16.44 -10.93 8.61
C ARG A 263 -16.42 -9.52 9.19
N ALA A 264 -15.50 -9.23 10.11
CA ALA A 264 -15.34 -7.89 10.67
C ALA A 264 -15.12 -6.84 9.57
N LEU A 265 -14.23 -7.13 8.62
CA LEU A 265 -13.93 -6.25 7.48
C LEU A 265 -15.13 -6.09 6.52
N THR A 266 -15.91 -7.15 6.33
CA THR A 266 -17.12 -7.11 5.49
C THR A 266 -18.20 -6.24 6.13
N ILE A 267 -18.36 -6.30 7.46
CA ILE A 267 -19.31 -5.43 8.18
C ILE A 267 -18.90 -3.95 8.01
N LEU A 268 -17.61 -3.61 8.12
CA LEU A 268 -17.12 -2.26 7.85
C LEU A 268 -17.44 -1.81 6.42
N ALA A 269 -17.24 -2.69 5.44
CA ALA A 269 -17.55 -2.40 4.04
C ALA A 269 -19.05 -2.12 3.82
N GLU A 270 -19.93 -2.91 4.44
CA GLU A 270 -21.37 -2.67 4.34
C GLU A 270 -21.77 -1.35 5.01
N GLN A 271 -21.20 -1.01 6.17
CA GLN A 271 -21.43 0.30 6.81
C GLN A 271 -20.99 1.46 5.91
N ALA A 272 -19.84 1.34 5.25
CA ALA A 272 -19.37 2.31 4.28
C ALA A 272 -20.30 2.42 3.06
N LYS A 273 -20.87 1.30 2.60
CA LYS A 273 -21.84 1.26 1.50
C LYS A 273 -23.15 1.95 1.83
N HIS A 274 -23.63 1.89 3.07
CA HIS A 274 -24.77 2.70 3.51
C HIS A 274 -24.46 4.21 3.51
N SER A 275 -23.18 4.58 3.52
CA SER A 275 -22.71 5.97 3.43
C SER A 275 -22.34 6.39 1.99
N TRP A 276 -22.48 5.47 1.02
CA TRP A 276 -22.42 5.77 -0.41
C TRP A 276 -23.65 6.58 -0.86
#